data_AF-A0A6A1WSG3-F1
#
_entry.id   AF-A0A6A1WSG3-F1
#
_cell.length_a   1.000
_cell.length_b   1.000
_cell.length_c   1.000
_cell.angle_alpha   90.00
_cell.angle_beta   90.00
_cell.angle_gamma   90.00
#
_symmetry.space_group_name_H-M   'P 1'
#
loop_
_entity.id
_entity.type
_entity.pdbx_description
1 polymer ?
#
loop_
_entity_poly.entity_id
_entity_poly.type
_entity_poly.pdbx_seq_one_letter_code
_entity_poly.pdbx_strand_id
1 'polypeptide(L)'
;MAATHVPIFLLHRADSFQFDPLLPRSFFRPIPNTPSSSLSAAHRHSAISFGSRLGATIAPNRNRKPPASTMALGNPLVSDICATALTGSIALFLLRFWGEIAKQGFLHQTLNRKLVHVSIGLVFMLCWPLFSSGHQGAILAALVPGINIIAMLLLGFGIMKDEAMVKSMSRSGNYRELLKGPLYYAATITLACIIYWRTSPISIAAICNLCAGDGFADIIGRRFGSCKLPYNRNKSVVGSAAMAAASLLASIGYMYYFSSFGFVQASWEMFMGFLVVTLASTLVESLPISTDIDDNLTVPLTSILVGTLVSDSRSWELLALISCRAVKSLL
;
A
#
# COMPACT_ATOMS: atom_id res chain seq x y z
N MET A 1 -22.41 -26.42 -74.48
CA MET A 1 -22.21 -25.13 -73.78
C MET A 1 -21.15 -25.38 -72.71
N ALA A 2 -19.86 -25.21 -73.02
CA ALA A 2 -19.07 -23.99 -72.81
C ALA A 2 -18.94 -23.61 -71.31
N ALA A 3 -17.82 -23.17 -70.72
CA ALA A 3 -16.37 -23.12 -70.98
C ALA A 3 -15.81 -22.36 -69.74
N THR A 4 -14.84 -22.92 -68.99
CA THR A 4 -13.43 -22.43 -68.83
C THR A 4 -13.15 -21.17 -67.99
N HIS A 5 -12.03 -21.26 -67.26
CA HIS A 5 -11.00 -20.25 -66.92
C HIS A 5 -10.78 -19.81 -65.46
N VAL A 6 -9.47 -19.70 -65.18
CA VAL A 6 -8.72 -19.51 -63.93
C VAL A 6 -8.23 -18.02 -63.84
N PRO A 7 -7.29 -17.61 -62.93
CA PRO A 7 -7.36 -16.42 -62.05
C PRO A 7 -6.44 -15.26 -62.54
N ILE A 8 -6.11 -14.27 -61.69
CA ILE A 8 -5.00 -13.24 -61.73
C ILE A 8 -5.53 -11.94 -61.06
N PHE A 9 -4.82 -11.03 -60.36
CA PHE A 9 -3.55 -10.92 -59.60
C PHE A 9 -3.42 -9.41 -59.22
N LEU A 10 -2.78 -9.10 -58.07
CA LEU A 10 -1.85 -7.96 -57.82
C LEU A 10 -2.32 -6.47 -57.76
N LEU A 11 -1.97 -5.79 -56.64
CA LEU A 11 -1.08 -4.60 -56.52
C LEU A 11 -1.37 -3.87 -55.18
N HIS A 12 -0.51 -3.93 -54.16
CA HIS A 12 0.70 -3.11 -53.91
C HIS A 12 0.42 -1.62 -53.64
N ARG A 13 0.54 -1.18 -52.37
CA ARG A 13 1.27 0.06 -52.03
C ARG A 13 1.66 0.10 -50.54
N ALA A 14 2.96 -0.02 -50.31
CA ALA A 14 3.66 0.50 -49.15
C ALA A 14 3.80 2.02 -49.30
N ASP A 15 3.74 2.77 -48.20
CA ASP A 15 4.49 4.02 -48.08
C ASP A 15 4.95 4.18 -46.62
N SER A 16 6.21 3.82 -46.44
CA SER A 16 7.15 4.30 -45.42
C SER A 16 7.39 5.81 -45.61
N PHE A 17 7.39 6.58 -44.52
CA PHE A 17 8.15 7.84 -44.48
C PHE A 17 8.96 7.93 -43.17
N GLN A 18 10.26 7.80 -43.34
CA GLN A 18 11.33 8.06 -42.40
C GLN A 18 11.90 9.47 -42.66
N PHE A 19 12.30 10.17 -41.57
CA PHE A 19 13.38 11.17 -41.45
C PHE A 19 13.33 12.42 -42.39
N ASP A 20 13.72 13.64 -42.05
CA ASP A 20 14.73 14.15 -41.11
C ASP A 20 14.65 15.71 -41.01
N PRO A 21 15.61 16.49 -40.45
CA PRO A 21 15.39 17.59 -39.52
C PRO A 21 15.67 18.98 -40.11
N LEU A 22 15.14 20.06 -39.49
CA LEU A 22 15.66 21.42 -39.72
C LEU A 22 15.60 22.28 -38.44
N LEU A 23 16.77 22.42 -37.81
CA LEU A 23 17.16 23.58 -37.00
C LEU A 23 17.23 24.84 -37.87
N PRO A 24 17.14 26.04 -37.25
CA PRO A 24 18.28 26.94 -37.38
C PRO A 24 18.80 27.45 -36.03
N ARG A 25 20.13 27.51 -35.95
CA ARG A 25 20.91 28.24 -34.93
C ARG A 25 21.02 29.72 -35.30
N SER A 26 21.36 30.49 -34.27
CA SER A 26 22.11 31.76 -34.25
C SER A 26 21.31 33.07 -34.30
N PHE A 27 21.41 33.85 -33.21
CA PHE A 27 22.05 35.17 -33.25
C PHE A 27 22.75 35.45 -31.91
N PHE A 28 23.99 35.89 -31.99
CA PHE A 28 24.95 36.15 -30.91
C PHE A 28 25.05 37.67 -30.65
N ARG A 29 25.04 38.06 -29.36
CA ARG A 29 25.74 39.20 -28.70
C ARG A 29 25.35 40.66 -29.05
N PRO A 30 25.76 41.70 -28.26
CA PRO A 30 26.66 41.75 -27.08
C PRO A 30 26.17 42.56 -25.83
N ILE A 31 26.93 42.46 -24.74
CA ILE A 31 26.93 43.31 -23.52
C ILE A 31 27.59 44.66 -23.84
N PRO A 32 27.28 45.77 -23.12
CA PRO A 32 28.28 46.32 -22.18
C PRO A 32 27.73 46.95 -20.86
N ASN A 33 28.55 46.77 -19.82
CA ASN A 33 29.01 47.76 -18.83
C ASN A 33 28.18 48.14 -17.58
N THR A 34 28.76 47.72 -16.46
CA THR A 34 28.66 48.18 -15.05
C THR A 34 28.99 49.67 -14.85
N PRO A 35 28.83 50.25 -13.63
CA PRO A 35 29.93 50.15 -12.65
C PRO A 35 29.51 50.04 -11.15
N SER A 36 30.39 49.37 -10.40
CA SER A 36 30.87 49.63 -9.01
C SER A 36 29.86 49.80 -7.85
N SER A 37 29.97 49.01 -6.78
CA SER A 37 31.08 49.15 -5.83
C SER A 37 31.33 47.89 -4.95
N SER A 38 32.54 47.34 -5.12
CA SER A 38 33.54 46.96 -4.10
C SER A 38 33.32 47.46 -2.66
N LEU A 39 33.84 46.90 -1.57
CA LEU A 39 34.82 45.85 -1.23
C LEU A 39 34.55 45.58 0.29
N SER A 40 34.82 44.43 0.89
CA SER A 40 36.17 44.13 1.37
C SER A 40 36.23 42.72 1.95
N ALA A 41 37.29 42.02 1.57
CA ALA A 41 37.68 40.71 2.06
C ALA A 41 38.49 40.84 3.36
N ALA A 42 38.40 39.81 4.21
CA ALA A 42 39.46 39.49 5.15
C ALA A 42 39.65 37.97 5.21
N HIS A 43 40.71 37.52 4.57
CA HIS A 43 41.33 36.21 4.78
C HIS A 43 41.88 36.10 6.20
N ARG A 44 41.65 34.97 6.88
CA ARG A 44 42.63 34.37 7.80
C ARG A 44 42.58 32.84 7.72
N HIS A 45 43.71 32.26 7.36
CA HIS A 45 44.08 30.88 7.67
C HIS A 45 44.33 30.75 9.18
N SER A 46 43.82 29.70 9.81
CA SER A 46 44.57 28.93 10.82
C SER A 46 43.74 27.81 11.46
N ALA A 47 44.37 26.63 11.48
CA ALA A 47 44.34 25.61 12.52
C ALA A 47 43.06 24.78 12.74
N ILE A 48 43.18 23.52 12.31
CA ILE A 48 42.54 22.35 12.89
C ILE A 48 42.87 22.32 14.39
N SER A 49 41.87 22.49 15.26
CA SER A 49 41.97 22.16 16.68
C SER A 49 40.95 21.09 17.03
N PHE A 50 41.44 19.90 17.36
CA PHE A 50 40.71 18.88 18.11
C PHE A 50 40.36 19.47 19.48
N GLY A 51 39.08 19.79 19.68
CA GLY A 51 38.54 20.31 20.93
C GLY A 51 37.37 19.47 21.40
N SER A 52 37.65 18.51 22.27
CA SER A 52 36.66 17.79 23.08
C SER A 52 35.83 18.77 23.90
N ARG A 53 34.55 18.93 23.56
CA ARG A 53 33.54 19.50 24.47
C ARG A 53 32.45 18.48 24.75
N LEU A 54 32.47 18.01 26.00
CA LEU A 54 31.37 17.32 26.65
C LEU A 54 30.09 18.16 26.60
N GLY A 55 28.95 17.46 26.47
CA GLY A 55 27.70 17.84 27.12
C GLY A 55 26.86 18.91 26.43
N ALA A 56 26.11 18.52 25.41
CA ALA A 56 24.87 19.20 25.05
C ALA A 56 23.78 18.14 24.85
N THR A 57 23.09 17.82 25.94
CA THR A 57 21.88 17.01 25.98
C THR A 57 20.83 17.70 25.09
N ILE A 58 20.56 17.15 23.91
CA ILE A 58 19.42 17.56 23.08
C ILE A 58 18.17 17.14 23.83
N ALA A 59 17.56 18.11 24.53
CA ALA A 59 16.26 17.93 25.15
C ALA A 59 15.21 17.61 24.07
N PRO A 60 14.34 16.60 24.25
CA PRO A 60 13.26 16.37 23.31
C PRO A 60 12.26 17.52 23.45
N ASN A 61 12.01 18.24 22.36
CA ASN A 61 10.97 19.25 22.26
C ASN A 61 9.58 18.61 22.37
N ARG A 62 9.16 18.32 23.61
CA ARG A 62 7.79 17.94 23.98
C ARG A 62 6.93 19.21 24.05
N ASN A 63 6.53 19.73 22.89
CA ASN A 63 5.42 20.68 22.82
C ASN A 63 4.82 20.80 21.41
N ARG A 64 4.43 19.67 20.81
CA ARG A 64 3.42 19.69 19.76
C ARG A 64 2.06 19.51 20.40
N LYS A 65 1.28 20.59 20.45
CA LYS A 65 -0.15 20.56 20.76
C LYS A 65 -0.82 19.52 19.85
N PRO A 66 -1.71 18.66 20.38
CA PRO A 66 -2.47 17.76 19.53
C PRO A 66 -3.26 18.56 18.49
N PRO A 67 -3.39 18.05 17.24
CA PRO A 67 -4.13 18.74 16.20
C PRO A 67 -5.56 19.06 16.65
N ALA A 68 -6.05 20.23 16.26
CA ALA A 68 -7.31 20.83 16.73
C ALA A 68 -8.60 20.02 16.42
N SER A 69 -8.50 18.83 15.82
CA SER A 69 -9.62 17.91 15.61
C SER A 69 -10.04 17.16 16.89
N THR A 70 -9.26 17.20 17.97
CA THR A 70 -9.63 16.59 19.27
C THR A 70 -10.57 17.42 20.15
N MET A 71 -11.10 18.56 19.67
CA MET A 71 -11.95 19.45 20.48
C MET A 71 -13.47 19.26 20.28
N ALA A 72 -13.95 18.02 20.09
CA ALA A 72 -15.38 17.79 19.86
C ALA A 72 -16.00 16.71 20.75
N LEU A 73 -15.58 16.62 22.02
CA LEU A 73 -16.42 16.37 23.20
C LEU A 73 -15.51 16.22 24.41
N GLY A 74 -15.85 16.82 25.55
CA GLY A 74 -15.04 16.73 26.77
C GLY A 74 -14.87 15.31 27.35
N ASN A 75 -15.42 14.27 26.69
CA ASN A 75 -15.29 12.87 27.09
C ASN A 75 -14.73 12.03 25.91
N PRO A 76 -13.55 11.40 26.07
CA PRO A 76 -12.91 10.60 25.01
C PRO A 76 -13.80 9.46 24.51
N LEU A 77 -14.63 8.87 25.37
CA LEU A 77 -15.54 7.80 24.99
C LEU A 77 -16.58 8.27 23.96
N VAL A 78 -17.16 9.45 24.17
CA VAL A 78 -18.21 9.94 23.27
C VAL A 78 -17.58 10.40 21.95
N SER A 79 -16.38 10.98 21.99
CA SER A 79 -15.59 11.25 20.79
C SER A 79 -15.35 9.97 19.99
N ASP A 80 -14.96 8.87 20.65
CA ASP A 80 -14.71 7.60 19.98
C ASP A 80 -16.00 6.95 19.45
N ILE A 81 -17.14 7.10 20.14
CA ILE A 81 -18.44 6.67 19.63
C ILE A 81 -18.82 7.44 18.36
N CYS A 82 -18.66 8.77 18.37
CA CYS A 82 -18.88 9.60 17.18
C CYS A 82 -17.93 9.22 16.03
N ALA A 83 -16.66 8.97 16.32
CA ALA A 83 -15.67 8.50 15.35
C ALA A 83 -16.04 7.12 14.78
N THR A 84 -16.52 6.21 15.61
CA THR A 84 -17.02 4.88 15.20
C THR A 84 -18.21 5.02 14.27
N ALA A 85 -19.19 5.85 14.63
CA ALA A 85 -20.37 6.10 13.81
C ALA A 85 -19.98 6.69 12.45
N LEU A 86 -19.12 7.71 12.42
CA LEU A 86 -18.64 8.34 11.20
C LEU A 86 -17.85 7.36 10.32
N THR A 87 -16.90 6.63 10.90
CA THR A 87 -16.09 5.62 10.19
C THR A 87 -16.96 4.50 9.65
N GLY A 88 -17.94 4.04 10.43
CA GLY A 88 -18.94 3.06 10.04
C GLY A 88 -19.81 3.56 8.88
N SER A 89 -20.28 4.81 8.92
CA SER A 89 -21.03 5.42 7.83
C SER A 89 -20.22 5.51 6.54
N ILE A 90 -18.94 5.88 6.62
CA ILE A 90 -18.03 5.93 5.46
C ILE A 90 -17.83 4.51 4.90
N ALA A 91 -17.58 3.52 5.75
CA ALA A 91 -17.42 2.13 5.34
C ALA A 91 -18.68 1.59 4.66
N LEU A 92 -19.86 1.83 5.24
CA LEU A 92 -21.15 1.44 4.66
C LEU A 92 -21.41 2.14 3.32
N PHE A 93 -21.09 3.43 3.22
CA PHE A 93 -21.18 4.17 1.96
C PHE A 93 -20.31 3.54 0.88
N LEU A 94 -19.04 3.25 1.17
CA LEU A 94 -18.14 2.58 0.21
C LEU A 94 -18.64 1.20 -0.19
N LEU A 95 -19.13 0.41 0.77
CA LEU A 95 -19.71 -0.91 0.51
C LEU A 95 -20.91 -0.84 -0.44
N ARG A 96 -21.82 0.12 -0.19
CA ARG A 96 -22.99 0.36 -1.04
C ARG A 96 -22.58 0.87 -2.41
N PHE A 97 -21.67 1.82 -2.48
CA PHE A 97 -21.14 2.35 -3.73
C PHE A 97 -20.60 1.24 -4.63
N TRP A 98 -19.69 0.40 -4.13
CA TRP A 98 -19.16 -0.72 -4.90
C TRP A 98 -20.18 -1.84 -5.15
N GLY A 99 -21.16 -2.01 -4.26
CA GLY A 99 -22.31 -2.89 -4.45
C GLY A 99 -23.15 -2.50 -5.67
N GLU A 100 -23.46 -1.21 -5.81
CA GLU A 100 -24.22 -0.69 -6.94
C GLU A 100 -23.41 -0.77 -8.25
N ILE A 101 -22.12 -0.46 -8.23
CA ILE A 101 -21.23 -0.67 -9.40
C ILE A 101 -21.20 -2.16 -9.79
N ALA A 102 -21.18 -3.08 -8.83
CA ALA A 102 -21.25 -4.52 -9.09
C ALA A 102 -22.56 -4.92 -9.77
N LYS A 103 -23.69 -4.38 -9.29
CA LYS A 103 -25.03 -4.65 -9.85
C LYS A 103 -25.11 -4.25 -11.30
N GLN A 104 -24.67 -3.04 -11.62
CA GLN A 104 -24.69 -2.48 -12.96
C GLN A 104 -23.82 -3.27 -13.96
N GLY A 105 -22.90 -4.12 -13.48
CA GLY A 105 -22.12 -5.02 -14.33
C GLY A 105 -21.01 -4.33 -15.12
N PHE A 106 -20.68 -3.07 -14.79
CA PHE A 106 -19.61 -2.32 -15.43
C PHE A 106 -18.23 -2.96 -15.24
N LEU A 107 -18.01 -3.64 -14.10
CA LEU A 107 -16.76 -4.28 -13.75
C LEU A 107 -16.94 -5.78 -13.55
N HIS A 108 -15.94 -6.57 -13.98
CA HIS A 108 -15.88 -7.98 -13.62
C HIS A 108 -15.87 -8.14 -12.09
N GLN A 109 -16.64 -9.09 -11.56
CA GLN A 109 -16.79 -9.32 -10.11
C GLN A 109 -15.44 -9.49 -9.39
N THR A 110 -14.49 -10.18 -10.04
CA THR A 110 -13.15 -10.39 -9.48
C THR A 110 -12.36 -9.09 -9.30
N LEU A 111 -12.47 -8.15 -10.26
CA LEU A 111 -11.86 -6.83 -10.19
C LEU A 111 -12.56 -5.96 -9.14
N ASN A 112 -13.90 -5.97 -9.14
CA ASN A 112 -14.68 -5.19 -8.18
C ASN A 112 -14.36 -5.58 -6.73
N ARG A 113 -14.25 -6.89 -6.45
CA ARG A 113 -13.83 -7.40 -5.15
C ARG A 113 -12.47 -6.86 -4.70
N LYS A 114 -11.48 -6.81 -5.60
CA LYS A 114 -10.16 -6.26 -5.26
C LYS A 114 -10.23 -4.76 -5.01
N LEU A 115 -11.03 -4.01 -5.78
CA LEU A 115 -11.25 -2.57 -5.55
C LEU A 115 -11.94 -2.29 -4.22
N VAL A 116 -12.94 -3.10 -3.84
CA VAL A 116 -13.58 -3.06 -2.52
C VAL A 116 -12.54 -3.24 -1.42
N HIS A 117 -11.69 -4.26 -1.50
CA HIS A 117 -10.67 -4.53 -0.49
C HIS A 117 -9.60 -3.43 -0.39
N VAL A 118 -9.12 -2.92 -1.53
CA VAL A 118 -8.16 -1.80 -1.57
C VAL A 118 -8.79 -0.55 -0.94
N SER A 119 -10.00 -0.17 -1.38
CA SER A 119 -10.63 1.08 -0.94
C SER A 119 -11.03 1.04 0.53
N ILE A 120 -11.71 -0.02 1.00
CA ILE A 120 -12.20 -0.10 2.37
C ILE A 120 -11.04 -0.12 3.37
N GLY A 121 -10.01 -0.93 3.14
CA GLY A 121 -8.88 -1.03 4.07
C GLY A 121 -8.09 0.27 4.20
N LEU A 122 -7.80 0.93 3.07
CA LEU A 122 -7.04 2.18 3.07
C LEU A 122 -7.88 3.33 3.63
N VAL A 123 -9.14 3.47 3.24
CA VAL A 123 -10.02 4.52 3.81
C VAL A 123 -10.25 4.31 5.30
N PHE A 124 -10.37 3.06 5.76
CA PHE A 124 -10.46 2.76 7.18
C PHE A 124 -9.23 3.26 7.95
N MET A 125 -8.02 3.03 7.43
CA MET A 125 -6.79 3.58 8.04
C MET A 125 -6.75 5.11 8.06
N LEU A 126 -7.32 5.79 7.06
CA LEU A 126 -7.44 7.26 7.06
C LEU A 126 -8.37 7.78 8.17
N CYS A 127 -9.28 6.94 8.67
CA CYS A 127 -10.18 7.31 9.76
C CYS A 127 -9.54 7.10 11.15
N TRP A 128 -8.41 6.41 11.26
CA TRP A 128 -7.76 6.11 12.54
C TRP A 128 -7.39 7.34 13.40
N PRO A 129 -7.00 8.50 12.83
CA PRO A 129 -6.75 9.70 13.64
C PRO A 129 -7.98 10.27 14.35
N LEU A 130 -9.20 9.87 13.97
CA LEU A 130 -10.44 10.29 14.64
C LEU A 130 -10.62 9.64 16.01
N PHE A 131 -9.94 8.52 16.25
CA PHE A 131 -10.04 7.74 17.49
C PHE A 131 -8.98 8.16 18.50
N SER A 132 -9.34 8.03 19.77
CA SER A 132 -8.43 8.23 20.90
C SER A 132 -7.22 7.28 20.81
N SER A 133 -6.12 7.67 21.45
CA SER A 133 -4.88 6.89 21.44
C SER A 133 -4.91 5.66 22.34
N GLY A 134 -5.92 5.54 23.21
CA GLY A 134 -6.03 4.44 24.17
C GLY A 134 -6.51 3.13 23.55
N HIS A 135 -6.43 2.05 24.33
CA HIS A 135 -6.95 0.73 23.95
C HIS A 135 -8.47 0.75 23.67
N GLN A 136 -9.19 1.69 24.30
CA GLN A 136 -10.62 1.92 24.02
C GLN A 136 -10.86 2.38 22.58
N GLY A 137 -10.08 3.35 22.09
CA GLY A 137 -10.17 3.80 20.70
C GLY A 137 -9.84 2.68 19.71
N ALA A 138 -8.89 1.81 20.05
CA ALA A 138 -8.55 0.62 19.27
C ALA A 138 -9.72 -0.37 19.16
N ILE A 139 -10.35 -0.70 20.27
CA ILE A 139 -11.51 -1.59 20.31
C ILE A 139 -12.67 -0.98 19.53
N LEU A 140 -12.98 0.30 19.74
CA LEU A 140 -14.09 0.98 19.07
C LEU A 140 -13.88 1.11 17.56
N ALA A 141 -12.65 1.39 17.11
CA ALA A 141 -12.34 1.34 15.69
C ALA A 141 -12.45 -0.08 15.11
N ALA A 142 -12.00 -1.10 15.85
CA ALA A 142 -12.07 -2.49 15.44
C ALA A 142 -13.52 -3.03 15.35
N LEU A 143 -14.49 -2.40 16.03
CA LEU A 143 -15.90 -2.74 15.85
C LEU A 143 -16.38 -2.52 14.42
N VAL A 144 -15.82 -1.55 13.69
CA VAL A 144 -16.24 -1.27 12.30
C VAL A 144 -15.97 -2.47 11.37
N PRO A 145 -14.73 -2.97 11.23
CA PRO A 145 -14.48 -4.20 10.48
C PRO A 145 -15.03 -5.45 11.19
N GLY A 146 -15.16 -5.45 12.53
CA GLY A 146 -15.76 -6.54 13.30
C GLY A 146 -17.23 -6.77 12.98
N ILE A 147 -18.03 -5.70 12.84
CA ILE A 147 -19.42 -5.80 12.38
C ILE A 147 -19.47 -6.34 10.95
N ASN A 148 -18.52 -5.95 10.10
CA ASN A 148 -18.42 -6.49 8.74
C ASN A 148 -18.11 -8.00 8.75
N ILE A 149 -17.28 -8.50 9.68
CA ILE A 149 -17.06 -9.95 9.88
C ILE A 149 -18.39 -10.65 10.18
N ILE A 150 -19.18 -10.12 11.11
CA ILE A 150 -20.51 -10.70 11.45
C ILE A 150 -21.40 -10.70 10.21
N ALA A 151 -21.44 -9.60 9.44
CA ALA A 151 -22.22 -9.52 8.20
C ALA A 151 -21.77 -10.57 7.17
N MET A 152 -20.45 -10.78 7.00
CA MET A 152 -19.92 -11.83 6.11
C MET A 152 -20.32 -13.24 6.56
N LEU A 153 -20.31 -13.50 7.87
CA LEU A 153 -20.74 -14.79 8.42
C LEU A 153 -22.23 -15.01 8.17
N LEU A 154 -23.08 -14.02 8.46
CA LEU A 154 -24.53 -14.11 8.26
C LEU A 154 -24.91 -14.31 6.79
N LEU A 155 -24.26 -13.58 5.87
CA LEU A 155 -24.45 -13.75 4.43
C LEU A 155 -23.90 -15.10 3.96
N GLY A 156 -22.71 -15.49 4.41
CA GLY A 156 -22.04 -16.72 4.01
C GLY A 156 -22.77 -18.00 4.46
N PHE A 157 -23.42 -17.97 5.62
CA PHE A 157 -24.31 -19.03 6.10
C PHE A 157 -25.72 -18.95 5.49
N GLY A 158 -26.04 -17.91 4.71
CA GLY A 158 -27.33 -17.73 4.05
C GLY A 158 -28.47 -17.30 4.99
N ILE A 159 -28.14 -16.85 6.20
CA ILE A 159 -29.10 -16.32 7.18
C ILE A 159 -29.62 -14.96 6.72
N MET A 160 -28.73 -14.14 6.14
CA MET A 160 -29.06 -12.85 5.53
C MET A 160 -28.87 -12.94 4.02
N LYS A 161 -29.66 -12.18 3.25
CA LYS A 161 -29.55 -12.11 1.78
C LYS A 161 -29.38 -10.66 1.35
N ASP A 162 -28.21 -10.35 0.83
CA ASP A 162 -27.91 -9.08 0.16
C ASP A 162 -27.10 -9.37 -1.12
N GLU A 163 -27.81 -9.43 -2.24
CA GLU A 163 -27.19 -9.72 -3.53
C GLU A 163 -26.20 -8.64 -3.98
N ALA A 164 -26.42 -7.38 -3.57
CA ALA A 164 -25.53 -6.28 -3.92
C ALA A 164 -24.14 -6.52 -3.32
N MET A 165 -24.15 -6.82 -2.03
CA MET A 165 -22.95 -7.02 -1.23
C MET A 165 -22.23 -8.32 -1.59
N VAL A 166 -22.98 -9.39 -1.88
CA VAL A 166 -22.40 -10.66 -2.34
C VAL A 166 -21.76 -10.49 -3.70
N LYS A 167 -22.42 -9.80 -4.64
CA LYS A 167 -21.89 -9.57 -5.99
C LYS A 167 -20.64 -8.69 -5.99
N SER A 168 -20.50 -7.77 -5.04
CA SER A 168 -19.31 -6.93 -4.95
C SER A 168 -18.09 -7.65 -4.34
N MET A 169 -18.31 -8.67 -3.51
CA MET A 169 -17.23 -9.32 -2.76
C MET A 169 -16.95 -10.79 -3.11
N SER A 170 -17.76 -11.41 -3.96
CA SER A 170 -17.53 -12.78 -4.45
C SER A 170 -16.99 -12.77 -5.88
N ARG A 171 -16.34 -13.86 -6.29
CA ARG A 171 -15.88 -14.08 -7.68
C ARG A 171 -16.98 -14.65 -8.57
N SER A 172 -17.87 -15.46 -8.00
CA SER A 172 -18.91 -16.20 -8.73
C SER A 172 -20.34 -15.80 -8.38
N GLY A 173 -20.55 -14.89 -7.42
CA GLY A 173 -21.86 -14.61 -6.85
C GLY A 173 -22.28 -15.58 -5.73
N ASN A 174 -21.43 -16.55 -5.37
CA ASN A 174 -21.75 -17.49 -4.30
C ASN A 174 -21.49 -16.90 -2.92
N TYR A 175 -22.52 -16.92 -2.06
CA TYR A 175 -22.48 -16.50 -0.66
C TYR A 175 -21.32 -17.13 0.13
N ARG A 176 -21.00 -18.40 -0.11
CA ARG A 176 -19.93 -19.11 0.62
C ARG A 176 -18.52 -18.56 0.36
N GLU A 177 -18.31 -17.84 -0.75
CA GLU A 177 -17.01 -17.22 -1.02
C GLU A 177 -16.69 -16.05 -0.08
N LEU A 178 -17.70 -15.45 0.53
CA LEU A 178 -17.55 -14.40 1.54
C LEU A 178 -16.79 -14.91 2.78
N LEU A 179 -16.92 -16.22 3.08
CA LEU A 179 -16.27 -16.88 4.21
C LEU A 179 -14.77 -17.18 3.97
N LYS A 180 -14.26 -16.90 2.78
CA LYS A 180 -12.84 -17.09 2.43
C LYS A 180 -12.13 -15.75 2.42
N GLY A 181 -11.71 -15.28 1.24
CA GLY A 181 -10.99 -14.04 1.05
C GLY A 181 -11.53 -12.87 1.87
N PRO A 182 -12.78 -12.38 1.61
CA PRO A 182 -13.32 -11.21 2.31
C PRO A 182 -13.29 -11.31 3.84
N LEU A 183 -13.59 -12.49 4.39
CA LEU A 183 -13.50 -12.75 5.83
C LEU A 183 -12.05 -12.66 6.33
N TYR A 184 -11.08 -13.26 5.62
CA TYR A 184 -9.66 -13.17 6.00
C TYR A 184 -9.10 -11.74 5.94
N TYR A 185 -9.54 -10.92 4.97
CA TYR A 185 -9.19 -9.50 4.95
C TYR A 185 -9.74 -8.76 6.17
N ALA A 186 -11.05 -8.90 6.42
CA ALA A 186 -11.69 -8.20 7.53
C ALA A 186 -11.10 -8.64 8.87
N ALA A 187 -10.83 -9.93 9.04
CA ALA A 187 -10.16 -10.48 10.22
C ALA A 187 -8.76 -9.92 10.40
N THR A 188 -7.95 -9.87 9.33
CA THR A 188 -6.60 -9.27 9.37
C THR A 188 -6.64 -7.82 9.82
N ILE A 189 -7.49 -7.00 9.21
CA ILE A 189 -7.60 -5.57 9.54
C ILE A 189 -8.05 -5.41 11.00
N THR A 190 -9.01 -6.22 11.45
CA THR A 190 -9.50 -6.21 12.84
C THR A 190 -8.40 -6.60 13.83
N LEU A 191 -7.64 -7.66 13.57
CA LEU A 191 -6.55 -8.12 14.43
C LEU A 191 -5.40 -7.11 14.46
N ALA A 192 -5.01 -6.57 13.30
CA ALA A 192 -3.99 -5.53 13.19
C ALA A 192 -4.38 -4.25 13.95
N CYS A 193 -5.68 -3.94 13.96
CA CYS A 193 -6.26 -2.83 14.70
C CYS A 193 -6.18 -3.06 16.23
N ILE A 194 -6.61 -4.23 16.72
CA ILE A 194 -6.65 -4.53 18.17
C ILE A 194 -5.25 -4.73 18.77
N ILE A 195 -4.37 -5.47 18.07
CA ILE A 195 -3.09 -5.93 18.63
C ILE A 195 -2.00 -4.86 18.46
N TYR A 196 -1.85 -4.32 17.26
CA TYR A 196 -0.73 -3.43 16.91
C TYR A 196 -1.13 -1.95 16.91
N TRP A 197 -2.40 -1.68 16.59
CA TRP A 197 -2.99 -0.34 16.52
C TRP A 197 -2.21 0.63 15.62
N ARG A 198 -2.63 1.90 15.62
CA ARG A 198 -2.11 2.95 14.73
C ARG A 198 -0.70 3.45 15.06
N THR A 199 -0.14 3.03 16.18
CA THR A 199 1.22 3.41 16.63
C THR A 199 2.28 2.40 16.20
N SER A 200 1.89 1.24 15.69
CA SER A 200 2.84 0.19 15.29
C SER A 200 3.08 0.18 13.77
N PRO A 201 4.34 0.20 13.32
CA PRO A 201 4.69 0.02 11.91
C PRO A 201 4.20 -1.33 11.35
N ILE A 202 4.12 -2.36 12.19
CA ILE A 202 3.69 -3.70 11.77
C ILE A 202 2.25 -3.67 11.25
N SER A 203 1.37 -2.91 11.92
CA SER A 203 -0.03 -2.75 11.50
C SER A 203 -0.12 -2.06 10.14
N ILE A 204 0.67 -0.99 9.95
CA ILE A 204 0.74 -0.23 8.70
C ILE A 204 1.21 -1.15 7.56
N ALA A 205 2.31 -1.87 7.77
CA ALA A 205 2.89 -2.76 6.78
C ALA A 205 1.91 -3.89 6.39
N ALA A 206 1.29 -4.53 7.38
CA ALA A 206 0.36 -5.64 7.15
C ALA A 206 -0.88 -5.21 6.35
N ILE A 207 -1.52 -4.10 6.72
CA ILE A 207 -2.70 -3.60 6.00
C ILE A 207 -2.31 -3.07 4.63
N CYS A 208 -1.18 -2.36 4.48
CA CYS A 208 -0.74 -1.88 3.17
C CYS A 208 -0.38 -3.02 2.22
N ASN A 209 0.33 -4.06 2.70
CA ASN A 209 0.67 -5.22 1.88
C ASN A 209 -0.57 -5.99 1.43
N LEU A 210 -1.53 -6.18 2.33
CA LEU A 210 -2.77 -6.87 2.04
C LEU A 210 -3.70 -6.05 1.12
N CYS A 211 -3.98 -4.80 1.47
CA CYS A 211 -4.98 -3.98 0.79
C CYS A 211 -4.41 -3.34 -0.49
N ALA A 212 -3.26 -2.66 -0.40
CA ALA A 212 -2.65 -2.03 -1.57
C ALA A 212 -1.87 -3.05 -2.39
N GLY A 213 -0.92 -3.75 -1.77
CA GLY A 213 -0.04 -4.70 -2.46
C GLY A 213 -0.79 -5.76 -3.25
N ASP A 214 -1.42 -6.70 -2.55
CA ASP A 214 -2.15 -7.81 -3.19
C ASP A 214 -3.32 -7.32 -4.07
N GLY A 215 -3.97 -6.22 -3.70
CA GLY A 215 -4.99 -5.58 -4.52
C GLY A 215 -4.47 -5.14 -5.89
N PHE A 216 -3.41 -4.32 -5.92
CA PHE A 216 -2.81 -3.83 -7.16
C PHE A 216 -2.07 -4.93 -7.93
N ALA A 217 -1.51 -5.93 -7.25
CA ALA A 217 -0.87 -7.08 -7.88
C ALA A 217 -1.83 -7.83 -8.81
N ASP A 218 -3.07 -8.08 -8.36
CA ASP A 218 -4.10 -8.74 -9.16
C ASP A 218 -4.62 -7.84 -10.30
N ILE A 219 -4.85 -6.55 -10.01
CA ILE A 219 -5.36 -5.57 -11.00
C ILE A 219 -4.35 -5.38 -12.15
N ILE A 220 -3.10 -5.07 -11.82
CA ILE A 220 -2.04 -4.78 -12.80
C ILE A 220 -1.54 -6.09 -13.41
N GLY A 221 -1.38 -7.15 -12.62
CA GLY A 221 -0.91 -8.46 -13.09
C GLY A 221 -1.86 -9.11 -14.10
N ARG A 222 -3.18 -8.91 -13.99
CA ARG A 222 -4.12 -9.39 -15.01
C ARG A 222 -4.07 -8.57 -16.29
N ARG A 223 -3.87 -7.26 -16.19
CA ARG A 223 -3.90 -6.35 -17.34
C ARG A 223 -2.59 -6.33 -18.13
N PHE A 224 -1.46 -6.45 -17.45
CA PHE A 224 -0.12 -6.26 -18.03
C PHE A 224 0.85 -7.43 -17.75
N GLY A 225 0.43 -8.48 -17.03
CA GLY A 225 1.28 -9.59 -16.61
C GLY A 225 1.52 -10.66 -17.67
N SER A 226 2.09 -10.26 -18.82
CA SER A 226 2.46 -11.16 -19.92
C SER A 226 3.62 -12.10 -19.54
N CYS A 227 4.61 -11.59 -18.78
CA CYS A 227 5.74 -12.39 -18.31
C CYS A 227 5.38 -13.15 -17.02
N LYS A 228 5.16 -14.46 -17.15
CA LYS A 228 4.89 -15.34 -16.00
C LYS A 228 6.16 -15.70 -15.24
N LEU A 229 6.03 -15.98 -13.94
CA LEU A 229 7.15 -16.46 -13.14
C LEU A 229 7.53 -17.90 -13.55
N PRO A 230 8.82 -18.24 -13.56
CA PRO A 230 9.30 -19.55 -14.02
C PRO A 230 8.79 -20.70 -13.14
N TYR A 231 8.61 -20.45 -11.83
CA TYR A 231 8.14 -21.42 -10.84
C TYR A 231 6.63 -21.32 -10.54
N ASN A 232 5.95 -20.26 -10.99
CA ASN A 232 4.51 -20.08 -10.78
C ASN A 232 3.85 -19.43 -12.01
N ARG A 233 3.17 -20.24 -12.82
CA ARG A 233 2.53 -19.78 -14.06
C ARG A 233 1.29 -18.91 -13.82
N ASN A 234 0.70 -18.96 -12.62
CA ASN A 234 -0.48 -18.17 -12.26
C ASN A 234 -0.11 -16.73 -11.90
N LYS A 235 1.13 -16.49 -11.48
CA LYS A 235 1.64 -15.17 -11.09
C LYS A 235 2.54 -14.59 -12.20
N SER A 236 2.69 -13.28 -12.20
CA SER A 236 3.47 -12.56 -13.21
C SER A 236 4.51 -11.66 -12.56
N VAL A 237 5.62 -11.46 -13.25
CA VAL A 237 6.69 -10.55 -12.80
C VAL A 237 6.15 -9.14 -12.60
N VAL A 238 5.30 -8.68 -13.53
CA VAL A 238 4.63 -7.37 -13.45
C VAL A 238 3.70 -7.29 -12.24
N GLY A 239 2.94 -8.36 -11.94
CA GLY A 239 2.09 -8.42 -10.76
C GLY A 239 2.89 -8.35 -9.45
N SER A 240 4.01 -9.07 -9.34
CA SER A 240 4.89 -9.01 -8.17
C SER A 240 5.56 -7.64 -8.02
N ALA A 241 6.00 -7.03 -9.13
CA ALA A 241 6.54 -5.66 -9.10
C ALA A 241 5.48 -4.64 -8.68
N ALA A 242 4.24 -4.80 -9.17
CA ALA A 242 3.10 -3.98 -8.77
C ALA A 242 2.78 -4.13 -7.28
N MET A 243 2.81 -5.35 -6.75
CA MET A 243 2.65 -5.61 -5.32
C MET A 243 3.68 -4.83 -4.52
N ALA A 244 4.97 -5.03 -4.81
CA ALA A 244 6.06 -4.42 -4.07
C ALA A 244 6.00 -2.89 -4.12
N ALA A 245 5.75 -2.32 -5.30
CA ALA A 245 5.64 -0.88 -5.47
C ALA A 245 4.43 -0.30 -4.74
N ALA A 246 3.24 -0.89 -4.91
CA ALA A 246 2.01 -0.39 -4.29
C ALA A 246 2.05 -0.50 -2.76
N SER A 247 2.53 -1.63 -2.24
CA SER A 247 2.78 -1.84 -0.81
C SER A 247 3.70 -0.77 -0.24
N LEU A 248 4.88 -0.59 -0.83
CA LEU A 248 5.91 0.31 -0.29
C LEU A 248 5.45 1.77 -0.37
N LEU A 249 4.85 2.18 -1.50
CA LEU A 249 4.31 3.53 -1.64
C LEU A 249 3.18 3.80 -0.65
N ALA A 250 2.27 2.85 -0.45
CA ALA A 250 1.22 2.97 0.55
C ALA A 250 1.79 3.06 1.96
N SER A 251 2.72 2.17 2.35
CA SER A 251 3.34 2.20 3.67
C SER A 251 4.09 3.50 3.95
N ILE A 252 4.83 4.04 2.96
CA ILE A 252 5.48 5.35 3.08
C ILE A 252 4.45 6.47 3.23
N GLY A 253 3.38 6.43 2.43
CA GLY A 253 2.28 7.39 2.53
C GLY A 253 1.67 7.41 3.93
N TYR A 254 1.33 6.24 4.48
CA TYR A 254 0.78 6.11 5.84
C TYR A 254 1.78 6.44 6.93
N MET A 255 3.07 6.19 6.72
CA MET A 255 4.12 6.63 7.64
C MET A 255 4.13 8.15 7.77
N TYR A 256 4.16 8.90 6.67
CA TYR A 256 4.11 10.35 6.72
C TYR A 256 2.77 10.87 7.24
N TYR A 257 1.67 10.23 6.84
CA TYR A 257 0.34 10.56 7.31
C TYR A 257 0.25 10.45 8.83
N PHE A 258 0.56 9.29 9.42
CA PHE A 258 0.52 9.10 10.87
C PHE A 258 1.61 9.89 11.61
N SER A 259 2.73 10.18 10.96
CA SER A 259 3.75 11.07 11.54
C SER A 259 3.28 12.52 11.64
N SER A 260 2.45 12.99 10.70
CA SER A 260 1.86 14.34 10.77
C SER A 260 0.95 14.53 12.00
N PHE A 261 0.28 13.46 12.45
CA PHE A 261 -0.52 13.45 13.68
C PHE A 261 0.31 13.13 14.94
N GLY A 262 1.61 12.86 14.81
CA GLY A 262 2.51 12.53 15.92
C GLY A 262 2.33 11.11 16.48
N PHE A 263 1.74 10.19 15.72
CA PHE A 263 1.50 8.81 16.17
C PHE A 263 2.70 7.90 15.96
N VAL A 264 3.48 8.16 14.92
CA VAL A 264 4.72 7.45 14.59
C VAL A 264 5.81 8.45 14.24
N GLN A 265 7.06 8.12 14.53
CA GLN A 265 8.20 8.91 14.08
C GLN A 265 8.69 8.35 12.74
N ALA A 266 8.57 9.12 11.67
CA ALA A 266 9.14 8.75 10.39
C ALA A 266 10.66 8.63 10.53
N SER A 267 11.21 7.45 10.24
CA SER A 267 12.63 7.14 10.36
C SER A 267 13.09 6.28 9.20
N TRP A 268 14.39 6.28 8.95
CA TRP A 268 15.00 5.42 7.95
C TRP A 268 14.86 3.93 8.30
N GLU A 269 14.91 3.60 9.59
CA GLU A 269 14.70 2.24 10.09
C GLU A 269 13.28 1.73 9.76
N MET A 270 12.27 2.58 9.93
CA MET A 270 10.89 2.22 9.59
C MET A 270 10.71 1.98 8.09
N PHE A 271 11.32 2.83 7.25
CA PHE A 271 11.35 2.64 5.81
C PHE A 271 12.02 1.30 5.42
N MET A 272 13.17 0.98 6.02
CA MET A 272 13.86 -0.29 5.79
C MET A 272 13.02 -1.48 6.26
N GLY A 273 12.31 -1.32 7.37
CA GLY A 273 11.38 -2.35 7.84
C GLY A 273 10.25 -2.61 6.85
N PHE A 274 9.64 -1.55 6.30
CA PHE A 274 8.64 -1.70 5.23
C PHE A 274 9.22 -2.38 3.99
N LEU A 275 10.42 -1.99 3.57
CA LEU A 275 11.08 -2.61 2.41
C LEU A 275 11.24 -4.13 2.60
N VAL A 276 11.78 -4.56 3.75
CA VAL A 276 12.00 -5.97 4.06
C VAL A 276 10.66 -6.73 4.12
N VAL A 277 9.68 -6.18 4.83
CA VAL A 277 8.35 -6.79 4.98
C VAL A 277 7.64 -6.92 3.64
N THR A 278 7.64 -5.87 2.82
CA THR A 278 7.03 -5.88 1.48
C THR A 278 7.71 -6.86 0.54
N LEU A 279 9.04 -6.95 0.54
CA LEU A 279 9.76 -7.93 -0.26
C LEU A 279 9.43 -9.35 0.17
N ALA A 280 9.43 -9.63 1.48
CA ALA A 280 9.08 -10.95 2.00
C ALA A 280 7.64 -11.35 1.65
N SER A 281 6.67 -10.44 1.82
CA SER A 281 5.29 -10.68 1.43
C SER A 281 5.14 -10.90 -0.07
N THR A 282 5.86 -10.15 -0.89
CA THR A 282 5.85 -10.31 -2.36
C THR A 282 6.46 -11.64 -2.79
N LEU A 283 7.50 -12.10 -2.10
CA LEU A 283 8.09 -13.42 -2.33
C LEU A 283 7.09 -14.52 -1.98
N VAL A 284 6.46 -14.46 -0.80
CA VAL A 284 5.45 -15.45 -0.38
C VAL A 284 4.27 -15.49 -1.36
N GLU A 285 3.77 -14.32 -1.78
CA GLU A 285 2.71 -14.20 -2.79
C GLU A 285 3.10 -14.78 -4.15
N SER A 286 4.39 -14.76 -4.49
CA SER A 286 4.88 -15.30 -5.75
C SER A 286 4.93 -16.83 -5.76
N LEU A 287 5.04 -17.47 -4.60
CA LEU A 287 5.22 -18.92 -4.47
C LEU A 287 3.97 -19.68 -4.96
N PRO A 288 4.14 -20.94 -5.42
CA PRO A 288 3.00 -21.77 -5.83
C PRO A 288 2.11 -22.19 -4.65
N ILE A 289 2.51 -21.95 -3.39
CA ILE A 289 1.74 -22.28 -2.18
C ILE A 289 0.37 -21.57 -2.15
N SER A 290 0.27 -20.43 -2.83
CA SER A 290 -0.96 -19.67 -3.09
C SER A 290 -2.09 -20.47 -3.74
N THR A 291 -1.82 -21.63 -4.34
CA THR A 291 -2.88 -22.48 -4.92
C THR A 291 -3.65 -23.26 -3.86
N ASP A 292 -3.01 -23.57 -2.73
CA ASP A 292 -3.59 -24.38 -1.66
C ASP A 292 -4.07 -23.54 -0.47
N ILE A 293 -3.36 -22.42 -0.19
CA ILE A 293 -3.69 -21.48 0.88
C ILE A 293 -3.97 -20.11 0.25
N ASP A 294 -5.09 -19.49 0.60
CA ASP A 294 -5.52 -18.20 0.06
C ASP A 294 -4.49 -17.10 0.38
N ASP A 295 -4.04 -16.37 -0.65
CA ASP A 295 -3.13 -15.21 -0.60
C ASP A 295 -3.57 -14.17 0.43
N ASN A 296 -4.88 -14.03 0.62
CA ASN A 296 -5.48 -13.11 1.57
C ASN A 296 -5.18 -13.45 3.04
N LEU A 297 -4.63 -14.65 3.30
CA LEU A 297 -4.17 -15.10 4.62
C LEU A 297 -2.63 -15.13 4.70
N THR A 298 -1.95 -15.63 3.66
CA THR A 298 -0.48 -15.79 3.66
C THR A 298 0.24 -14.44 3.68
N VAL A 299 -0.23 -13.45 2.92
CA VAL A 299 0.39 -12.12 2.82
C VAL A 299 0.36 -11.37 4.16
N PRO A 300 -0.79 -11.27 4.86
CA PRO A 300 -0.83 -10.67 6.19
C PRO A 300 0.01 -11.38 7.23
N LEU A 301 -0.07 -12.72 7.28
CA LEU A 301 0.69 -13.49 8.25
C LEU A 301 2.19 -13.30 8.06
N THR A 302 2.65 -13.30 6.81
CA THR A 302 4.05 -12.99 6.48
C THR A 302 4.40 -11.57 6.91
N SER A 303 3.52 -10.60 6.64
CA SER A 303 3.78 -9.20 7.01
C SER A 303 3.91 -9.01 8.52
N ILE A 304 3.05 -9.67 9.29
CA ILE A 304 3.08 -9.64 10.75
C ILE A 304 4.31 -10.36 11.27
N LEU A 305 4.60 -11.57 10.79
CA LEU A 305 5.74 -12.37 11.23
C LEU A 305 7.08 -11.71 10.92
N VAL A 306 7.28 -11.24 9.69
CA VAL A 306 8.51 -10.54 9.31
C VAL A 306 8.57 -9.19 9.99
N GLY A 307 7.44 -8.50 10.15
CA GLY A 307 7.35 -7.21 10.85
C GLY A 307 7.72 -7.33 12.33
N THR A 308 7.30 -8.38 13.03
CA THR A 308 7.69 -8.63 14.42
C THR A 308 9.17 -8.98 14.53
N LEU A 309 9.68 -9.83 13.63
CA LEU A 309 11.10 -10.16 13.58
C LEU A 309 11.94 -8.90 13.36
N VAL A 310 11.59 -8.07 12.38
CA VAL A 310 12.30 -6.84 12.05
C VAL A 310 12.18 -5.78 13.15
N SER A 311 11.07 -5.74 13.88
CA SER A 311 10.90 -4.78 14.98
C SER A 311 11.67 -5.18 16.24
N ASP A 312 12.02 -6.46 16.39
CA ASP A 312 12.81 -6.95 17.51
C ASP A 312 14.30 -6.72 17.24
N SER A 313 14.89 -5.76 17.95
CA SER A 313 16.27 -5.27 17.78
C SER A 313 17.37 -6.36 17.73
N ARG A 314 17.15 -7.53 18.33
CA ARG A 314 18.07 -8.68 18.26
C ARG A 314 18.06 -9.43 16.92
N SER A 315 17.01 -9.29 16.12
CA SER A 315 16.85 -10.01 14.86
C SER A 315 17.64 -9.40 13.71
N TRP A 316 17.94 -8.09 13.75
CA TRP A 316 18.77 -7.43 12.74
C TRP A 316 20.21 -7.94 12.76
N GLU A 317 20.75 -8.25 13.95
CA GLU A 317 22.06 -8.88 14.08
C GLU A 317 22.05 -10.28 13.46
N LEU A 318 20.98 -11.06 13.68
CA LEU A 318 20.82 -12.39 13.09
C LEU A 318 20.63 -12.35 11.57
N LEU A 319 19.84 -11.41 11.04
CA LEU A 319 19.64 -11.23 9.60
C LEU A 319 20.91 -10.72 8.92
N ALA A 320 21.66 -9.82 9.55
CA ALA A 320 22.97 -9.39 9.08
C ALA A 320 23.97 -10.56 9.06
N LEU A 321 23.96 -11.41 10.10
CA LEU A 321 24.79 -12.62 10.15
C LEU A 321 24.40 -13.64 9.07
N ILE A 322 23.10 -13.88 8.84
CA ILE A 322 22.61 -14.80 7.80
C ILE A 322 22.93 -14.26 6.41
N SER A 323 22.73 -12.97 6.15
CA SER A 323 23.04 -12.33 4.88
C SER A 323 24.54 -12.38 4.59
N CYS A 324 25.38 -12.11 5.60
CA CYS A 324 26.84 -12.19 5.49
C CYS A 324 27.30 -13.64 5.22
N ARG A 325 26.60 -14.64 5.79
CA ARG A 325 26.89 -16.06 5.57
C ARG A 325 26.42 -16.56 4.20
N ALA A 326 25.26 -16.09 3.72
CA ALA A 326 24.74 -16.43 2.39
C ALA A 326 25.60 -15.84 1.27
N VAL A 327 26.05 -14.59 1.40
CA VAL A 327 26.98 -13.95 0.44
C VAL A 327 28.34 -14.67 0.44
N LYS A 328 28.84 -15.11 1.60
CA LYS A 328 30.06 -15.93 1.68
C LYS A 328 29.92 -17.36 1.14
N SER A 329 28.70 -17.89 1.01
CA SER A 329 28.46 -19.21 0.40
C SER A 329 28.22 -19.14 -1.11
N LEU A 330 28.05 -17.94 -1.66
CA LEU A 330 27.85 -17.68 -3.09
C LEU A 330 29.12 -17.17 -3.80
N LEU A 331 30.19 -16.91 -3.03
CA LEU A 331 31.55 -16.57 -3.50
C LEU A 331 32.47 -17.77 -3.26
#